data_AF-A0A6F9DF87-F1
#
_entry.id   AF-A0A6F9DF87-F1
#
_cell.length_a   1.000
_cell.length_b   1.000
_cell.length_c   1.000
_cell.angle_alpha   90.00
_cell.angle_beta   90.00
_cell.angle_gamma   90.00
#
_symmetry.space_group_name_H-M   'P 1'
#
loop_
_entity.id
_entity.type
_entity.pdbx_description
1 polymer ?
#
loop_
_entity_poly.entity_id
_entity_poly.type
_entity_poly.pdbx_seq_one_letter_code
_entity_poly.pdbx_strand_id
1 'polypeptide(L)'
;MDAAVTPVHKSKIKCERRTFLFVCCVTIGTLLMFAYYESITPSTRDKLHFKPQFNITGTDVMVFLHIQKTGGSTFGRHLVHDLNIECMKKNHTRVSNSHSCFRPNTMDPTWLFSRFSSGWKCGLHADWTSLKECVHTKVPSLPQGERKYHYFTILREPVARYLSEWKHVSRGATWKLSYILCNGAKRQLPICYSGWDWTNVTLEEFMDCTENPACNRQTWMLSDLRLVSCDGNGLSRDEMDSIMLQSAKENIMDMPFFGLTERQKDSKFLFEYTFDLKFKVDFIDHNQTYASAVRLDNVTMEGIKNRNKLDIELYKFAVELFDQRLEQAKMNMNQS
;
A
#
# COMPACT_ATOMS: atom_id res chain seq x y z
N MET A 1 12.47 58.22 -79.64
CA MET A 1 11.05 58.47 -79.93
C MET A 1 10.45 57.12 -80.30
N ASP A 2 9.53 56.66 -79.45
CA ASP A 2 8.52 55.59 -79.62
C ASP A 2 8.95 54.23 -80.20
N ALA A 3 8.57 53.07 -79.67
CA ALA A 3 7.74 52.67 -78.54
C ALA A 3 7.98 51.16 -78.30
N ALA A 4 7.48 50.71 -77.15
CA ALA A 4 6.82 49.41 -76.96
C ALA A 4 7.59 48.23 -76.31
N VAL A 5 6.86 47.70 -75.32
CA VAL A 5 6.81 46.33 -74.79
C VAL A 5 7.82 45.90 -73.72
N THR A 6 7.39 46.06 -72.46
CA THR A 6 7.92 45.39 -71.26
C THR A 6 7.35 43.98 -71.08
N PRO A 7 8.16 42.96 -70.72
CA PRO A 7 7.67 41.72 -70.14
C PRO A 7 8.10 41.52 -68.67
N VAL A 8 7.07 41.35 -67.82
CA VAL A 8 6.94 40.41 -66.69
C VAL A 8 8.22 39.96 -65.96
N HIS A 9 8.44 40.46 -64.74
CA HIS A 9 9.31 39.82 -63.74
C HIS A 9 8.48 39.26 -62.57
N LYS A 10 8.53 37.94 -62.42
CA LYS A 10 7.91 37.14 -61.35
C LYS A 10 8.60 37.40 -60.01
N SER A 11 7.82 37.73 -58.99
CA SER A 11 8.20 37.75 -57.58
C SER A 11 8.59 36.35 -57.08
N LYS A 12 9.79 36.19 -56.53
CA LYS A 12 10.22 35.00 -55.78
C LYS A 12 9.60 35.04 -54.38
N ILE A 13 8.66 34.13 -54.10
CA ILE A 13 8.21 33.80 -52.75
C ILE A 13 9.26 32.88 -52.13
N LYS A 14 9.88 33.34 -51.04
CA LYS A 14 10.84 32.61 -50.22
C LYS A 14 10.03 31.77 -49.22
N CYS A 15 9.99 30.45 -49.43
CA CYS A 15 9.29 29.51 -48.55
C CYS A 15 10.18 29.15 -47.34
N GLU A 16 9.72 29.49 -46.13
CA GLU A 16 10.38 29.22 -44.85
C GLU A 16 10.39 27.73 -44.51
N ARG A 17 11.56 27.09 -44.65
CA ARG A 17 11.78 25.66 -44.32
C ARG A 17 12.23 25.38 -42.89
N ARG A 18 12.14 26.35 -41.97
CA ARG A 18 12.65 26.19 -40.57
C ARG A 18 11.59 25.98 -39.49
N THR A 19 10.31 26.18 -39.79
CA THR A 19 9.24 26.02 -38.77
C THR A 19 8.65 24.60 -38.74
N PHE A 20 8.78 23.83 -39.82
CA PHE A 20 8.19 22.49 -39.91
C PHE A 20 8.98 21.39 -39.18
N LEU A 21 10.29 21.52 -39.00
CA LEU A 21 11.09 20.52 -38.27
C LEU A 21 10.85 20.57 -36.75
N PHE A 22 10.56 21.74 -36.20
CA PHE A 22 10.36 21.90 -34.75
C PHE A 22 8.99 21.36 -34.30
N VAL A 23 7.96 21.51 -35.14
CA VAL A 23 6.61 21.01 -34.82
C VAL A 23 6.54 19.48 -34.90
N CYS A 24 7.26 18.84 -35.83
CA CYS A 24 7.36 17.37 -35.87
C CYS A 24 8.16 16.77 -34.70
N CYS A 25 9.22 17.43 -34.22
CA CYS A 25 9.99 16.91 -33.08
C CYS A 25 9.21 16.97 -31.76
N VAL A 26 8.40 18.01 -31.54
CA VAL A 26 7.58 18.14 -30.33
C VAL A 26 6.43 17.12 -30.33
N THR A 27 5.78 16.88 -31.49
CA THR A 27 4.68 15.90 -31.59
C THR A 27 5.19 14.46 -31.49
N ILE A 28 6.33 14.13 -32.10
CA ILE A 28 6.96 12.80 -31.98
C ILE A 28 7.47 12.56 -30.55
N GLY A 29 8.03 13.57 -29.88
CA GLY A 29 8.43 13.48 -28.48
C GLY A 29 7.25 13.23 -27.53
N THR A 30 6.12 13.90 -27.75
CA THR A 30 4.88 13.63 -26.99
C THR A 30 4.27 12.28 -27.33
N LEU A 31 4.26 11.85 -28.61
CA LEU A 31 3.74 10.54 -29.01
C LEU A 31 4.62 9.39 -28.50
N LEU A 32 5.94 9.57 -28.44
CA LEU A 32 6.86 8.61 -27.84
C LEU A 32 6.73 8.59 -26.31
N MET A 33 6.46 9.73 -25.65
CA MET A 33 6.14 9.75 -24.22
C MET A 33 4.79 9.11 -23.92
N PHE A 34 3.76 9.33 -24.75
CA PHE A 34 2.45 8.66 -24.63
C PHE A 34 2.56 7.15 -24.90
N ALA A 35 3.30 6.74 -25.92
CA ALA A 35 3.56 5.33 -26.22
C ALA A 35 4.46 4.67 -25.16
N TYR A 36 5.40 5.40 -24.56
CA TYR A 36 6.20 4.92 -23.43
C TYR A 36 5.35 4.80 -22.16
N TYR A 37 4.44 5.74 -21.90
CA TYR A 37 3.48 5.69 -20.80
C TYR A 37 2.50 4.52 -20.95
N GLU A 38 1.99 4.27 -22.17
CA GLU A 38 1.19 3.08 -22.48
C GLU A 38 2.00 1.78 -22.40
N SER A 39 3.31 1.79 -22.69
CA SER A 39 4.17 0.60 -22.61
C SER A 39 4.59 0.21 -21.19
N ILE A 40 4.51 1.14 -20.22
CA ILE A 40 4.78 0.88 -18.79
C ILE A 40 3.52 0.47 -18.03
N THR A 41 2.33 0.73 -18.60
CA THR A 41 1.08 0.18 -18.08
C THR A 41 0.79 -1.14 -18.78
N PRO A 42 1.02 -2.30 -18.16
CA PRO A 42 0.31 -3.51 -18.58
C PRO A 42 -1.17 -3.16 -18.68
N SER A 43 -1.79 -3.51 -19.81
CA SER A 43 -3.22 -3.37 -20.08
C SER A 43 -3.99 -3.38 -18.76
N THR A 44 -4.59 -2.25 -18.38
CA THR A 44 -5.33 -2.10 -17.12
C THR A 44 -6.40 -3.18 -16.94
N ARG A 45 -6.83 -3.81 -18.04
CA ARG A 45 -7.69 -4.99 -18.07
C ARG A 45 -7.04 -6.28 -17.53
N ASP A 46 -5.77 -6.53 -17.83
CA ASP A 46 -5.12 -7.80 -17.45
C ASP A 46 -4.62 -7.82 -16.00
N LYS A 47 -4.49 -6.65 -15.36
CA LYS A 47 -4.12 -6.52 -13.93
C LYS A 47 -5.29 -6.27 -12.98
N LEU A 48 -6.54 -6.29 -13.46
CA LEU A 48 -7.73 -6.14 -12.63
C LEU A 48 -8.26 -7.48 -12.08
N HIS A 49 -7.44 -8.54 -12.04
CA HIS A 49 -7.79 -9.82 -11.42
C HIS A 49 -7.68 -9.77 -9.89
N PHE A 50 -8.57 -9.00 -9.25
CA PHE A 50 -8.62 -8.86 -7.79
C PHE A 50 -9.59 -9.84 -7.11
N LYS A 51 -10.24 -10.74 -7.86
CA LYS A 51 -11.09 -11.82 -7.33
C LYS A 51 -10.40 -13.18 -7.53
N PRO A 52 -9.47 -13.59 -6.66
CA PRO A 52 -8.83 -14.89 -6.76
C PRO A 52 -9.85 -16.00 -6.45
N GLN A 53 -9.59 -17.21 -6.92
CA GLN A 53 -10.28 -18.41 -6.41
C GLN A 53 -9.69 -18.76 -5.03
N PHE A 54 -10.11 -18.04 -4.00
CA PHE A 54 -9.70 -18.33 -2.63
C PHE A 54 -10.41 -19.59 -2.12
N ASN A 55 -9.64 -20.61 -1.80
CA ASN A 55 -10.18 -21.88 -1.30
C ASN A 55 -9.91 -22.05 0.20
N ILE A 56 -10.86 -21.63 1.03
CA ILE A 56 -10.73 -21.74 2.48
C ILE A 56 -10.78 -23.18 3.02
N THR A 57 -11.52 -24.08 2.36
CA THR A 57 -11.57 -25.50 2.72
C THR A 57 -10.34 -26.26 2.22
N GLY A 58 -9.64 -25.71 1.22
CA GLY A 58 -8.36 -26.17 0.71
C GLY A 58 -7.18 -25.74 1.58
N THR A 59 -6.10 -25.30 0.94
CA THR A 59 -4.81 -25.05 1.61
C THR A 59 -4.38 -23.58 1.60
N ASP A 60 -5.20 -22.71 1.00
CA ASP A 60 -4.93 -21.28 0.84
C ASP A 60 -4.84 -20.57 2.19
N VAL A 61 -4.03 -19.53 2.24
CA VAL A 61 -3.77 -18.74 3.44
C VAL A 61 -3.91 -17.25 3.12
N MET A 62 -4.79 -16.57 3.84
CA MET A 62 -4.85 -15.11 3.83
C MET A 62 -3.75 -14.54 4.73
N VAL A 63 -3.01 -13.55 4.26
CA VAL A 63 -1.92 -12.91 5.02
C VAL A 63 -2.23 -11.44 5.19
N PHE A 64 -2.49 -11.03 6.43
CA PHE A 64 -2.78 -9.63 6.74
C PHE A 64 -1.51 -8.85 7.08
N LEU A 65 -1.05 -8.03 6.13
CA LEU A 65 0.03 -7.06 6.36
C LEU A 65 -0.54 -5.85 7.10
N HIS A 66 -0.28 -5.77 8.40
CA HIS A 66 -0.82 -4.72 9.27
C HIS A 66 0.17 -3.55 9.40
N ILE A 67 -0.05 -2.49 8.63
CA ILE A 67 0.70 -1.23 8.74
C ILE A 67 0.25 -0.45 9.97
N GLN A 68 1.18 0.18 10.68
CA GLN A 68 0.85 0.96 11.86
C GLN A 68 -0.12 2.09 11.51
N LYS A 69 -1.16 2.23 12.33
CA LYS A 69 -2.11 3.35 12.37
C LYS A 69 -3.07 3.46 11.17
N THR A 70 -3.18 2.41 10.36
CA THR A 70 -4.15 2.30 9.27
C THR A 70 -5.46 1.62 9.66
N GLY A 71 -5.87 1.70 10.94
CA GLY A 71 -7.10 1.02 11.40
C GLY A 71 -7.03 -0.51 11.42
N GLY A 72 -5.88 -1.13 11.13
CA GLY A 72 -5.74 -2.58 11.04
C GLY A 72 -6.03 -3.35 12.34
N SER A 73 -6.03 -2.71 13.51
CA SER A 73 -6.52 -3.36 14.74
C SER A 73 -8.04 -3.55 14.76
N THR A 74 -8.79 -2.66 14.12
CA THR A 74 -10.25 -2.80 13.96
C THR A 74 -10.54 -3.84 12.89
N PHE A 75 -9.96 -3.70 11.70
CA PHE A 75 -10.14 -4.68 10.62
C PHE A 75 -9.70 -6.09 11.02
N GLY A 76 -8.54 -6.22 11.69
CA GLY A 76 -8.07 -7.50 12.19
C GLY A 76 -8.99 -8.14 13.23
N ARG A 77 -9.74 -7.34 14.01
CA ARG A 77 -10.77 -7.86 14.92
C ARG A 77 -11.97 -8.38 14.12
N HIS A 78 -12.41 -7.66 13.09
CA HIS A 78 -13.48 -8.14 12.21
C HIS A 78 -13.15 -9.51 11.59
N LEU A 79 -11.90 -9.73 11.17
CA LEU A 79 -11.47 -11.01 10.61
C LEU A 79 -11.59 -12.21 11.57
N VAL A 80 -11.46 -11.99 12.88
CA VAL A 80 -11.47 -13.09 13.87
C VAL A 80 -12.74 -13.17 14.70
N HIS A 81 -13.57 -12.12 14.70
CA HIS A 81 -14.80 -12.09 15.49
C HIS A 81 -16.06 -12.07 14.62
N ASP A 82 -15.99 -11.38 13.48
CA ASP A 82 -17.19 -10.98 12.76
C ASP A 82 -17.34 -11.73 11.43
N LEU A 83 -16.36 -12.48 10.96
CA LEU A 83 -16.56 -13.37 9.80
C LEU A 83 -17.53 -14.50 10.13
N ASN A 84 -18.28 -14.97 9.12
CA ASN A 84 -19.12 -16.16 9.18
C ASN A 84 -18.30 -17.46 9.16
N ILE A 85 -17.23 -17.48 9.95
CA ILE A 85 -16.29 -18.58 10.13
C ILE A 85 -15.94 -18.61 11.60
N GLU A 86 -15.90 -19.79 12.18
CA GLU A 86 -15.63 -19.94 13.60
C GLU A 86 -14.14 -19.72 13.91
N CYS A 87 -13.87 -18.76 14.79
CA CYS A 87 -12.57 -18.54 15.41
C CYS A 87 -12.71 -18.65 16.93
N MET A 88 -12.00 -19.59 17.53
CA MET A 88 -12.03 -19.79 18.98
C MET A 88 -10.89 -19.01 19.65
N LYS A 89 -11.16 -18.38 20.79
CA LYS A 89 -10.12 -17.70 21.57
C LYS A 89 -9.10 -18.72 22.10
N LYS A 90 -7.80 -18.43 21.99
CA LYS A 90 -6.76 -19.31 22.54
C LYS A 90 -6.73 -19.21 24.07
N ASN A 91 -6.81 -20.34 24.76
CA ASN A 91 -6.88 -20.44 26.22
C ASN A 91 -5.53 -20.20 26.93
N HIS A 92 -4.46 -19.89 26.20
CA HIS A 92 -3.12 -19.75 26.78
C HIS A 92 -2.85 -18.29 27.18
N THR A 93 -3.03 -18.04 28.49
CA THR A 93 -2.77 -16.80 29.25
C THR A 93 -3.75 -15.64 29.00
N ARG A 94 -4.06 -14.88 30.08
CA ARG A 94 -4.90 -13.67 30.09
C ARG A 94 -4.41 -12.55 29.13
N VAL A 95 -3.24 -12.70 28.51
CA VAL A 95 -2.51 -11.65 27.77
C VAL A 95 -2.65 -11.80 26.25
N SER A 96 -2.96 -12.99 25.73
CA SER A 96 -3.02 -13.23 24.29
C SER A 96 -4.41 -12.97 23.72
N ASN A 97 -4.57 -11.88 22.95
CA ASN A 97 -5.77 -11.61 22.14
C ASN A 97 -5.80 -12.41 20.83
N SER A 98 -5.15 -13.58 20.79
CA SER A 98 -5.05 -14.44 19.61
C SER A 98 -6.16 -15.50 19.58
N HIS A 99 -6.63 -15.81 18.37
CA HIS A 99 -7.70 -16.75 18.08
C HIS A 99 -7.17 -17.88 17.18
N SER A 100 -7.72 -19.07 17.33
CA SER A 100 -7.57 -20.18 16.40
C SER A 100 -8.74 -20.14 15.43
N CYS A 101 -8.47 -19.74 14.19
CA CYS A 101 -9.48 -19.62 13.14
C CYS A 101 -9.43 -20.88 12.28
N PHE A 102 -10.39 -21.78 12.48
CA PHE A 102 -10.37 -23.11 11.86
C PHE A 102 -10.96 -23.05 10.45
N ARG A 103 -10.42 -23.87 9.54
CA ARG A 103 -11.07 -24.09 8.24
C ARG A 103 -12.40 -24.82 8.48
N PRO A 104 -13.44 -24.53 7.69
CA PRO A 104 -14.74 -25.20 7.84
C PRO A 104 -14.60 -26.72 7.87
N ASN A 105 -15.25 -27.37 8.83
CA ASN A 105 -15.26 -28.83 9.02
C ASN A 105 -13.89 -29.46 9.30
N THR A 106 -12.91 -28.69 9.81
CA THR A 106 -11.59 -29.22 10.18
C THR A 106 -11.11 -28.63 11.50
N MET A 107 -10.05 -29.22 12.06
CA MET A 107 -9.29 -28.64 13.17
C MET A 107 -8.03 -27.88 12.70
N ASP A 108 -7.92 -27.53 11.42
CA ASP A 108 -6.78 -26.80 10.85
C ASP A 108 -6.96 -25.28 11.01
N PRO A 109 -6.16 -24.58 11.84
CA PRO A 109 -6.29 -23.14 12.06
C PRO A 109 -5.51 -22.27 11.06
N THR A 110 -5.00 -22.85 9.95
CA THR A 110 -3.95 -22.21 9.14
C THR A 110 -4.43 -21.34 7.97
N TRP A 111 -5.73 -21.04 7.84
CA TRP A 111 -6.22 -20.21 6.73
C TRP A 111 -5.97 -18.72 6.89
N LEU A 112 -5.67 -18.23 8.11
CA LEU A 112 -5.42 -16.82 8.39
C LEU A 112 -4.07 -16.61 9.09
N PHE A 113 -3.18 -15.84 8.47
CA PHE A 113 -1.94 -15.35 9.06
C PHE A 113 -2.06 -13.86 9.39
N SER A 114 -2.28 -13.54 10.66
CA SER A 114 -2.43 -12.16 11.16
C SER A 114 -1.97 -12.03 12.61
N ARG A 115 -1.90 -10.79 13.10
CA ARG A 115 -1.69 -10.49 14.54
C ARG A 115 -2.66 -11.25 15.44
N PHE A 116 -3.95 -11.29 15.10
CA PHE A 116 -4.98 -11.86 15.96
C PHE A 116 -5.24 -13.35 15.71
N SER A 117 -4.57 -13.98 14.74
CA SER A 117 -4.61 -15.44 14.53
C SER A 117 -3.28 -16.11 14.88
N SER A 118 -2.22 -15.77 14.16
CA SER A 118 -0.89 -16.37 14.31
C SER A 118 0.01 -15.62 15.29
N GLY A 119 -0.34 -14.39 15.65
CA GLY A 119 0.56 -13.49 16.39
C GLY A 119 1.63 -12.89 15.47
N TRP A 120 2.66 -12.29 16.07
CA TRP A 120 3.77 -11.66 15.34
C TRP A 120 4.89 -12.65 14.99
N LYS A 121 4.55 -13.82 14.41
CA LYS A 121 5.51 -14.90 14.10
C LYS A 121 6.64 -14.50 13.17
N CYS A 122 6.45 -13.44 12.37
CA CYS A 122 7.43 -12.92 11.41
C CYS A 122 8.04 -11.58 11.83
N GLY A 123 7.78 -11.12 13.06
CA GLY A 123 8.19 -9.81 13.54
C GLY A 123 6.99 -8.92 13.84
N LEU A 124 7.18 -7.99 14.78
CA LEU A 124 6.18 -7.00 15.15
C LEU A 124 5.94 -6.06 13.97
N HIS A 125 4.72 -6.02 13.45
CA HIS A 125 4.36 -5.24 12.25
C HIS A 125 5.30 -5.53 11.06
N ALA A 126 5.56 -6.81 10.79
CA ALA A 126 6.36 -7.24 9.65
C ALA A 126 5.84 -6.63 8.33
N ASP A 127 6.75 -5.99 7.58
CA ASP A 127 6.50 -5.42 6.26
C ASP A 127 6.37 -6.49 5.16
N TRP A 128 6.13 -6.06 3.93
CA TRP A 128 6.01 -6.92 2.75
C TRP A 128 7.22 -7.84 2.58
N THR A 129 8.43 -7.29 2.60
CA THR A 129 9.68 -8.04 2.44
C THR A 129 9.80 -9.11 3.52
N SER A 130 9.61 -8.69 4.77
CA SER A 130 9.67 -9.57 5.95
C SER A 130 8.66 -10.71 5.87
N LEU A 131 7.40 -10.42 5.48
CA LEU A 131 6.36 -11.43 5.39
C LEU A 131 6.60 -12.40 4.23
N LYS A 132 7.01 -11.91 3.05
CA LYS A 132 7.32 -12.74 1.88
C LYS A 132 8.44 -13.72 2.18
N GLU A 133 9.45 -13.31 2.95
CA GLU A 133 10.55 -14.18 3.36
C GLU A 133 10.16 -15.15 4.49
N CYS A 134 9.28 -14.76 5.40
CA CYS A 134 9.04 -15.54 6.62
C CYS A 134 7.81 -16.45 6.61
N VAL A 135 6.68 -16.03 6.03
CA VAL A 135 5.36 -16.68 6.29
C VAL A 135 5.37 -18.17 5.94
N HIS A 136 5.98 -18.54 4.81
CA HIS A 136 6.05 -19.93 4.35
C HIS A 136 6.81 -20.86 5.31
N THR A 137 7.74 -20.31 6.11
CA THR A 137 8.48 -21.06 7.15
C THR A 137 7.68 -21.27 8.44
N LYS A 138 6.59 -20.51 8.63
CA LYS A 138 5.78 -20.48 9.87
C LYS A 138 4.43 -21.16 9.73
N VAL A 139 4.02 -21.47 8.50
CA VAL A 139 2.84 -22.26 8.19
C VAL A 139 3.30 -23.70 7.93
N PRO A 140 2.63 -24.73 8.50
CA PRO A 140 3.01 -26.13 8.26
C PRO A 140 3.07 -26.47 6.77
N SER A 141 4.13 -27.16 6.34
CA SER A 141 4.27 -27.65 4.97
C SER A 141 3.13 -28.62 4.63
N LEU A 142 2.74 -28.64 3.36
CA LEU A 142 1.80 -29.63 2.85
C LEU A 142 2.58 -30.90 2.47
N PRO A 143 1.98 -32.10 2.61
CA PRO A 143 2.56 -33.33 2.09
C PRO A 143 2.77 -33.30 0.57
N GLN A 144 1.90 -32.59 -0.16
CA GLN A 144 1.93 -32.44 -1.61
C GLN A 144 1.50 -31.01 -2.00
N GLY A 145 2.25 -30.39 -2.92
CA GLY A 145 1.95 -29.05 -3.47
C GLY A 145 2.41 -27.87 -2.61
N GLU A 146 2.23 -26.66 -3.15
CA GLU A 146 2.53 -25.39 -2.48
C GLU A 146 1.25 -24.71 -1.99
N ARG A 147 1.34 -24.02 -0.85
CA ARG A 147 0.25 -23.18 -0.34
C ARG A 147 0.19 -21.88 -1.14
N LYS A 148 -1.02 -21.47 -1.50
CA LYS A 148 -1.27 -20.13 -2.06
C LYS A 148 -1.44 -19.13 -0.92
N TYR A 149 -0.73 -18.00 -1.01
CA TYR A 149 -0.78 -16.94 -0.03
C TYR A 149 -1.44 -15.70 -0.63
N HIS A 150 -2.54 -15.27 -0.04
CA HIS A 150 -3.32 -14.11 -0.47
C HIS A 150 -3.05 -12.95 0.47
N TYR A 151 -2.09 -12.09 0.08
CA TYR A 151 -1.69 -10.93 0.87
C TYR A 151 -2.72 -9.81 0.72
N PHE A 152 -2.99 -9.11 1.81
CA PHE A 152 -3.81 -7.90 1.78
C PHE A 152 -3.41 -6.95 2.90
N THR A 153 -3.84 -5.70 2.79
CA THR A 153 -3.55 -4.66 3.78
C THR A 153 -4.72 -3.69 3.95
N ILE A 154 -4.56 -2.73 4.87
CA ILE A 154 -5.44 -1.57 5.00
C ILE A 154 -4.54 -0.33 4.94
N LEU A 155 -4.90 0.62 4.07
CA LEU A 155 -4.24 1.90 3.92
C LEU A 155 -5.03 3.02 4.61
N ARG A 156 -4.38 4.18 4.72
CA ARG A 156 -4.97 5.38 5.32
C ARG A 156 -4.38 6.63 4.69
N GLU A 157 -5.16 7.70 4.66
CA GLU A 157 -4.67 9.01 4.24
C GLU A 157 -3.37 9.37 5.00
N PRO A 158 -2.27 9.67 4.30
CA PRO A 158 -0.93 9.76 4.89
C PRO A 158 -0.77 10.77 6.02
N VAL A 159 -1.37 11.96 5.91
CA VAL A 159 -1.27 12.99 6.95
C VAL A 159 -1.99 12.51 8.22
N ALA A 160 -3.21 11.98 8.08
CA ALA A 160 -3.99 11.43 9.18
C ALA A 160 -3.30 10.21 9.81
N ARG A 161 -2.65 9.36 9.01
CA ARG A 161 -1.85 8.22 9.46
C ARG A 161 -0.64 8.66 10.26
N TYR A 162 0.11 9.65 9.76
CA TYR A 162 1.29 10.22 10.41
C TYR A 162 0.95 10.87 11.76
N LEU A 163 -0.09 11.71 11.80
CA LEU A 163 -0.57 12.34 13.05
C LEU A 163 -1.08 11.32 14.07
N SER A 164 -1.77 10.28 13.60
CA SER A 164 -2.21 9.16 14.44
C SER A 164 -1.03 8.40 15.03
N GLU A 165 0.08 8.28 14.30
CA GLU A 165 1.33 7.69 14.79
C GLU A 165 2.00 8.56 15.83
N TRP A 166 2.22 9.84 15.52
CA TRP A 166 2.76 10.80 16.48
C TRP A 166 1.99 10.77 17.82
N LYS A 167 0.66 10.86 17.79
CA LYS A 167 -0.17 10.77 19.00
C LYS A 167 -0.06 9.44 19.73
N HIS A 168 0.25 8.35 19.04
CA HIS A 168 0.46 7.06 19.69
C HIS A 168 1.83 6.99 20.36
N VAL A 169 2.85 7.50 19.67
CA VAL A 169 4.23 7.58 20.13
C VAL A 169 4.34 8.52 21.34
N SER A 170 3.69 9.68 21.31
CA SER A 170 3.67 10.62 22.44
C SER A 170 3.02 10.05 23.71
N ARG A 171 2.32 8.91 23.60
CA ARG A 171 1.74 8.16 24.72
C ARG A 171 2.52 6.89 25.08
N GLY A 172 3.76 6.74 24.58
CA GLY A 172 4.68 5.66 24.92
C GLY A 172 4.75 4.51 23.91
N ALA A 173 4.09 4.59 22.75
CA ALA A 173 4.27 3.58 21.72
C ALA A 173 5.65 3.70 21.05
N THR A 174 6.39 2.59 20.95
CA THR A 174 7.73 2.59 20.34
C THR A 174 7.87 1.63 19.17
N TRP A 175 7.21 0.48 19.24
CA TRP A 175 7.47 -0.68 18.37
C TRP A 175 8.95 -1.05 18.26
N LYS A 176 9.75 -0.78 19.30
CA LYS A 176 11.23 -0.96 19.29
C LYS A 176 11.73 -2.40 19.10
N LEU A 177 10.82 -3.38 19.14
CA LEU A 177 11.12 -4.79 18.85
C LEU A 177 10.86 -5.15 17.37
N SER A 178 10.40 -4.20 16.56
CA SER A 178 10.23 -4.37 15.12
C SER A 178 11.59 -4.42 14.44
N TYR A 179 11.70 -5.28 13.43
CA TYR A 179 12.85 -5.42 12.57
C TYR A 179 12.36 -5.71 11.15
N ILE A 180 13.21 -5.42 10.17
CA ILE A 180 13.03 -5.82 8.78
C ILE A 180 13.82 -7.10 8.58
N LEU A 181 13.16 -8.18 8.15
CA LEU A 181 13.83 -9.39 7.64
C LEU A 181 14.01 -9.21 6.13
N CYS A 182 15.27 -9.12 5.68
CA CYS A 182 15.59 -8.92 4.28
C CYS A 182 16.90 -9.64 3.96
N ASN A 183 16.87 -10.51 2.95
CA ASN A 183 17.99 -11.36 2.53
C ASN A 183 18.55 -12.22 3.68
N GLY A 184 17.69 -12.81 4.51
CA GLY A 184 18.07 -13.66 5.64
C GLY A 184 18.52 -12.91 6.88
N ALA A 185 18.74 -11.60 6.78
CA ALA A 185 19.25 -10.77 7.87
C ALA A 185 18.14 -9.95 8.53
N LYS A 186 18.16 -9.88 9.87
CA LYS A 186 17.31 -8.98 10.64
C LYS A 186 17.99 -7.62 10.78
N ARG A 187 17.33 -6.57 10.31
CA ARG A 187 17.78 -5.19 10.40
C ARG A 187 16.89 -4.41 11.36
N GLN A 188 17.48 -3.73 12.34
CA GLN A 188 16.73 -2.91 13.28
C GLN A 188 16.29 -1.61 12.61
N LEU A 189 15.10 -1.13 12.97
CA LEU A 189 14.65 0.19 12.53
C LEU A 189 15.41 1.29 13.30
N PRO A 190 15.66 2.45 12.68
CA PRO A 190 16.25 3.59 13.37
C PRO A 190 15.39 4.05 14.55
N ILE A 191 16.05 4.55 15.60
CA ILE A 191 15.43 5.01 16.85
C ILE A 191 15.68 6.52 16.97
N CYS A 192 14.61 7.31 17.13
CA CYS A 192 14.65 8.77 17.22
C CYS A 192 14.72 9.34 18.66
N TYR A 193 14.79 8.48 19.66
CA TYR A 193 14.73 8.86 21.08
C TYR A 193 15.82 8.18 21.89
N SER A 194 16.21 8.80 23.00
CA SER A 194 17.07 8.19 24.01
C SER A 194 16.22 7.56 25.12
N GLY A 195 16.73 6.52 25.77
CA GLY A 195 16.04 5.86 26.88
C GLY A 195 14.98 4.84 26.45
N TRP A 196 13.87 4.78 27.18
CA TRP A 196 12.90 3.67 27.10
C TRP A 196 11.86 3.82 25.99
N ASP A 197 11.36 5.05 25.78
CA ASP A 197 10.35 5.43 24.80
C ASP A 197 10.43 6.94 24.45
N TRP A 198 9.50 7.41 23.62
CA TRP A 198 9.39 8.81 23.18
C TRP A 198 8.14 9.49 23.72
N THR A 199 7.78 9.19 24.99
CA THR A 199 6.61 9.78 25.65
C THR A 199 6.72 11.31 25.70
N ASN A 200 5.59 12.00 25.50
CA ASN A 200 5.48 13.46 25.46
C ASN A 200 6.23 14.17 24.31
N VAL A 201 6.73 13.43 23.30
CA VAL A 201 7.31 14.06 22.10
C VAL A 201 6.33 15.05 21.45
N THR A 202 6.81 16.26 21.19
CA THR A 202 6.05 17.27 20.45
C THR A 202 5.94 16.90 18.97
N LEU A 203 5.03 17.55 18.23
CA LEU A 203 4.94 17.28 16.78
C LEU A 203 6.19 17.75 16.05
N GLU A 204 6.79 18.87 16.48
CA GLU A 204 8.02 19.44 15.94
C GLU A 204 9.20 18.46 16.11
N GLU A 205 9.47 17.99 17.33
CA GLU A 205 10.52 16.99 17.58
C GLU A 205 10.29 15.69 16.80
N PHE A 206 9.02 15.26 16.66
CA PHE A 206 8.67 14.07 15.90
C PHE A 206 8.99 14.24 14.40
N MET A 207 8.78 15.44 13.87
CA MET A 207 9.10 15.82 12.49
C MET A 207 10.60 16.05 12.27
N ASP A 208 11.35 16.48 13.29
CA ASP A 208 12.78 16.81 13.15
C ASP A 208 13.68 15.59 13.05
N CYS A 209 13.24 14.42 13.49
CA CYS A 209 13.97 13.18 13.26
C CYS A 209 13.90 12.75 11.77
N THR A 210 15.01 12.91 11.05
CA THR A 210 15.10 12.60 9.61
C THR A 210 14.93 11.12 9.29
N GLU A 211 15.30 10.24 10.22
CA GLU A 211 15.23 8.78 10.10
C GLU A 211 13.96 8.21 10.75
N ASN A 212 12.95 9.04 11.04
CA ASN A 212 11.73 8.57 11.68
C ASN A 212 10.98 7.55 10.79
N PRO A 213 10.79 6.29 11.24
CA PRO A 213 10.10 5.26 10.43
C PRO A 213 8.64 5.58 10.11
N ALA A 214 8.07 6.62 10.72
CA ALA A 214 6.76 7.16 10.37
C ALA A 214 6.73 7.83 8.99
N CYS A 215 7.86 8.36 8.51
CA CYS A 215 7.97 8.98 7.19
C CYS A 215 7.82 7.91 6.10
N ASN A 216 6.93 8.15 5.12
CA ASN A 216 6.64 7.22 4.02
C ASN A 216 6.39 5.77 4.47
N ARG A 217 5.73 5.60 5.63
CA ARG A 217 5.55 4.29 6.26
C ARG A 217 4.84 3.30 5.35
N GLN A 218 3.76 3.73 4.69
CA GLN A 218 3.00 2.81 3.85
C GLN A 218 3.83 2.36 2.66
N THR A 219 4.55 3.28 2.00
CA THR A 219 5.45 2.95 0.89
C THR A 219 6.49 1.93 1.32
N TRP A 220 7.37 2.22 2.29
CA TRP A 220 8.46 1.30 2.60
C TRP A 220 7.97 -0.05 3.16
N MET A 221 6.86 -0.06 3.89
CA MET A 221 6.29 -1.32 4.40
C MET A 221 5.65 -2.17 3.31
N LEU A 222 5.31 -1.59 2.16
CA LEU A 222 4.72 -2.29 1.02
C LEU A 222 5.72 -2.58 -0.09
N SER A 223 6.88 -1.92 -0.10
CA SER A 223 7.94 -2.18 -1.07
C SER A 223 8.64 -3.52 -0.81
N ASP A 224 9.14 -4.12 -1.89
CA ASP A 224 10.19 -5.12 -1.80
C ASP A 224 11.54 -4.41 -1.60
N LEU A 225 11.99 -4.35 -0.35
CA LEU A 225 13.21 -3.66 0.04
C LEU A 225 14.46 -4.33 -0.51
N ARG A 226 14.38 -5.57 -1.01
CA ARG A 226 15.51 -6.23 -1.69
C ARG A 226 15.90 -5.51 -2.98
N LEU A 227 14.95 -4.82 -3.62
CA LEU A 227 15.19 -4.02 -4.83
C LEU A 227 16.08 -2.79 -4.56
N VAL A 228 16.18 -2.38 -3.29
CA VAL A 228 17.03 -1.28 -2.84
C VAL A 228 18.12 -1.76 -1.88
N SER A 229 18.61 -3.00 -2.06
CA SER A 229 19.67 -3.59 -1.22
C SER A 229 19.34 -3.69 0.27
N CYS A 230 18.05 -3.66 0.64
CA CYS A 230 17.50 -3.60 2.00
C CYS A 230 17.76 -2.31 2.79
N ASP A 231 18.87 -1.61 2.54
CA ASP A 231 19.30 -0.41 3.26
C ASP A 231 19.56 0.80 2.36
N GLY A 232 19.31 0.69 1.06
CA GLY A 232 19.57 1.74 0.08
C GLY A 232 21.04 1.86 -0.32
N ASN A 233 21.92 0.95 0.11
CA ASN A 233 23.34 1.05 -0.21
C ASN A 233 23.57 1.01 -1.73
N GLY A 234 24.34 1.98 -2.22
CA GLY A 234 24.64 2.17 -3.65
C GLY A 234 23.60 2.96 -4.44
N LEU A 235 22.57 3.54 -3.80
CA LEU A 235 21.55 4.36 -4.44
C LEU A 235 21.52 5.78 -3.87
N SER A 236 21.19 6.76 -4.71
CA SER A 236 20.75 8.07 -4.21
C SER A 236 19.37 7.96 -3.56
N ARG A 237 19.00 8.95 -2.73
CA ARG A 237 17.69 8.99 -2.08
C ARG A 237 16.54 9.02 -3.10
N ASP A 238 16.70 9.74 -4.20
CA ASP A 238 15.66 9.84 -5.24
C ASP A 238 15.49 8.53 -6.02
N GLU A 239 16.59 7.82 -6.32
CA GLU A 239 16.53 6.49 -6.93
C GLU A 239 15.85 5.48 -5.99
N MET A 240 16.25 5.46 -4.72
CA MET A 240 15.66 4.60 -3.70
C MET A 240 14.15 4.87 -3.55
N ASP A 241 13.77 6.15 -3.43
CA ASP A 241 12.38 6.60 -3.32
C ASP A 241 11.53 6.14 -4.53
N SER A 242 12.07 6.29 -5.74
CA SER A 242 11.40 5.90 -6.98
C SER A 242 11.18 4.39 -7.06
N ILE A 243 12.22 3.59 -6.77
CA ILE A 243 12.14 2.13 -6.78
C ILE A 243 11.14 1.63 -5.72
N MET A 244 11.21 2.17 -4.49
CA MET A 244 10.29 1.80 -3.42
C MET A 244 8.84 2.12 -3.78
N LEU A 245 8.58 3.31 -4.30
CA LEU A 245 7.22 3.72 -4.68
C LEU A 245 6.65 2.85 -5.79
N GLN A 246 7.43 2.57 -6.83
CA GLN A 246 7.01 1.70 -7.92
C GLN A 246 6.72 0.28 -7.41
N SER A 247 7.61 -0.28 -6.60
CA SER A 247 7.42 -1.59 -5.98
C SER A 247 6.17 -1.64 -5.10
N ALA A 248 5.90 -0.61 -4.30
CA ALA A 248 4.71 -0.55 -3.46
C ALA A 248 3.41 -0.50 -4.28
N LYS A 249 3.39 0.26 -5.38
CA LYS A 249 2.25 0.31 -6.32
C LYS A 249 2.00 -1.06 -6.94
N GLU A 250 3.06 -1.74 -7.39
CA GLU A 250 2.99 -3.10 -7.94
C GLU A 250 2.45 -4.11 -6.94
N ASN A 251 2.97 -4.11 -5.72
CA ASN A 251 2.51 -5.03 -4.69
C ASN A 251 1.03 -4.78 -4.31
N ILE A 252 0.57 -3.52 -4.28
CA ILE A 252 -0.84 -3.19 -4.07
C ILE A 252 -1.73 -3.65 -5.24
N MET A 253 -1.25 -3.52 -6.48
CA MET A 253 -1.96 -4.08 -7.65
C MET A 253 -2.07 -5.61 -7.57
N ASP A 254 -1.03 -6.29 -7.12
CA ASP A 254 -1.00 -7.75 -7.06
C ASP A 254 -1.77 -8.32 -5.86
N MET A 255 -1.97 -7.52 -4.80
CA MET A 255 -2.84 -7.93 -3.69
C MET A 255 -4.28 -8.10 -4.17
N PRO A 256 -4.94 -9.25 -3.92
CA PRO A 256 -6.36 -9.44 -4.25
C PRO A 256 -7.27 -8.43 -3.55
N PHE A 257 -6.88 -7.96 -2.36
CA PHE A 257 -7.63 -6.96 -1.63
C PHE A 257 -6.70 -5.97 -0.92
N PHE A 258 -7.15 -4.74 -0.81
CA PHE A 258 -6.73 -3.81 0.22
C PHE A 258 -7.92 -2.92 0.58
N GLY A 259 -8.00 -2.49 1.83
CA GLY A 259 -9.04 -1.57 2.30
C GLY A 259 -8.51 -0.17 2.55
N LEU A 260 -9.42 0.78 2.67
CA LEU A 260 -9.14 2.17 3.03
C LEU A 260 -9.77 2.49 4.38
N THR A 261 -9.00 3.09 5.29
CA THR A 261 -9.46 3.42 6.65
C THR A 261 -10.72 4.29 6.62
N GLU A 262 -10.79 5.22 5.68
CA GLU A 262 -11.82 6.23 5.48
C GLU A 262 -13.10 5.66 4.84
N ARG A 263 -13.06 4.43 4.31
CA ARG A 263 -14.17 3.81 3.57
C ARG A 263 -14.40 2.38 4.04
N GLN A 264 -14.76 2.23 5.31
CA GLN A 264 -14.92 0.91 5.96
C GLN A 264 -16.05 0.10 5.32
N LYS A 265 -17.17 0.75 4.98
CA LYS A 265 -18.31 0.07 4.32
C LYS A 265 -17.94 -0.48 2.95
N ASP A 266 -17.30 0.33 2.12
CA ASP A 266 -16.83 -0.11 0.80
C ASP A 266 -15.74 -1.19 0.95
N SER A 267 -14.85 -1.05 1.92
CA SER A 267 -13.80 -2.04 2.20
C SER A 267 -14.39 -3.38 2.63
N LYS A 268 -15.45 -3.38 3.45
CA LYS A 268 -16.22 -4.58 3.78
C LYS A 268 -16.78 -5.22 2.51
N PHE A 269 -17.54 -4.46 1.72
CA PHE A 269 -18.16 -4.95 0.49
C PHE A 269 -17.13 -5.57 -0.45
N LEU A 270 -16.02 -4.87 -0.69
CA LEU A 270 -14.98 -5.33 -1.61
C LEU A 270 -14.29 -6.59 -1.08
N PHE A 271 -13.98 -6.67 0.22
CA PHE A 271 -13.43 -7.87 0.84
C PHE A 271 -14.36 -9.07 0.65
N GLU A 272 -15.65 -8.89 0.95
CA GLU A 272 -16.65 -9.96 0.84
C GLU A 272 -16.78 -10.46 -0.60
N TYR A 273 -16.79 -9.54 -1.57
CA TYR A 273 -16.82 -9.87 -2.99
C TYR A 273 -15.56 -10.60 -3.45
N THR A 274 -14.39 -10.13 -3.02
CA THR A 274 -13.08 -10.67 -3.42
C THR A 274 -12.87 -12.10 -2.95
N PHE A 275 -13.19 -12.40 -1.68
CA PHE A 275 -12.87 -13.69 -1.06
C PHE A 275 -14.08 -14.63 -0.94
N ASP A 276 -15.26 -14.19 -1.35
CA ASP A 276 -16.54 -14.91 -1.16
C ASP A 276 -16.78 -15.29 0.32
N LEU A 277 -16.41 -14.37 1.21
CA LEU A 277 -16.61 -14.48 2.65
C LEU A 277 -17.60 -13.41 3.11
N LYS A 278 -18.35 -13.67 4.17
CA LYS A 278 -19.33 -12.71 4.71
C LYS A 278 -19.04 -12.35 6.15
N PHE A 279 -19.15 -11.06 6.47
CA PHE A 279 -19.18 -10.58 7.84
C PHE A 279 -20.61 -10.61 8.38
N LYS A 280 -20.76 -10.95 9.66
CA LYS A 280 -22.01 -10.98 10.43
C LYS A 280 -22.49 -9.59 10.84
N VAL A 281 -21.60 -8.60 10.77
CA VAL A 281 -21.86 -7.23 11.22
C VAL A 281 -21.62 -6.25 10.09
N ASP A 282 -22.31 -5.12 10.13
CA ASP A 282 -22.02 -3.99 9.26
C ASP A 282 -20.86 -3.16 9.79
N PHE A 283 -20.07 -2.65 8.86
CA PHE A 283 -18.97 -1.76 9.17
C PHE A 283 -19.49 -0.32 9.21
N ILE A 284 -18.85 0.49 10.06
CA ILE A 284 -19.22 1.90 10.25
C ILE A 284 -18.01 2.74 9.85
N ASP A 285 -18.25 3.77 9.04
CA ASP A 285 -17.22 4.73 8.68
C ASP A 285 -16.92 5.64 9.88
N HIS A 286 -15.66 5.68 10.30
CA HIS A 286 -15.22 6.48 11.43
C HIS A 286 -14.39 7.67 10.94
N ASN A 287 -15.07 8.76 10.58
CA ASN A 287 -14.42 9.97 10.08
C ASN A 287 -13.81 10.84 11.20
N GLN A 288 -14.24 10.63 12.46
CA GLN A 288 -13.69 11.31 13.62
C GLN A 288 -12.62 10.46 14.28
N THR A 289 -11.36 10.83 14.10
CA THR A 289 -10.22 10.21 14.78
C THR A 289 -9.41 11.23 15.56
N TYR A 290 -8.53 10.77 16.46
CA TYR A 290 -7.59 11.65 17.15
C TYR A 290 -6.75 12.52 16.19
N ALA A 291 -6.50 12.06 14.96
CA ALA A 291 -5.80 12.83 13.94
C ALA A 291 -6.65 14.00 13.40
N SER A 292 -7.96 13.80 13.20
CA SER A 292 -8.85 14.87 12.72
C SER A 292 -9.10 15.99 13.73
N ALA A 293 -8.75 15.79 15.01
CA ALA A 293 -8.87 16.80 16.06
C ALA A 293 -7.66 17.77 16.11
N VAL A 294 -6.57 17.46 15.40
CA VAL A 294 -5.36 18.28 15.40
C VAL A 294 -5.54 19.43 14.42
N ARG A 295 -5.58 20.67 14.91
CA ARG A 295 -5.51 21.87 14.08
C ARG A 295 -4.05 22.18 13.81
N LEU A 296 -3.67 22.26 12.54
CA LEU A 296 -2.31 22.55 12.08
C LEU A 296 -2.31 23.84 11.28
N ASP A 297 -1.26 24.64 11.45
CA ASP A 297 -0.95 25.71 10.51
C ASP A 297 -0.44 25.13 9.18
N ASN A 298 -0.43 25.97 8.15
CA ASN A 298 -0.04 25.55 6.79
C ASN A 298 1.43 25.10 6.71
N VAL A 299 2.34 25.69 7.47
CA VAL A 299 3.77 25.35 7.44
C VAL A 299 3.97 23.95 8.01
N THR A 300 3.34 23.67 9.15
CA THR A 300 3.38 22.33 9.76
C THR A 300 2.74 21.29 8.84
N MET A 301 1.61 21.61 8.23
CA MET A 301 0.92 20.73 7.28
C MET A 301 1.81 20.36 6.08
N GLU A 302 2.43 21.34 5.43
CA GLU A 302 3.36 21.09 4.31
C GLU A 302 4.61 20.33 4.77
N GLY A 303 5.11 20.62 5.97
CA GLY A 303 6.20 19.87 6.59
C GLY A 303 5.91 18.37 6.72
N ILE A 304 4.68 18.00 7.09
CA ILE A 304 4.22 16.60 7.16
C ILE A 304 4.09 16.00 5.76
N LYS A 305 3.47 16.72 4.82
CA LYS A 305 3.30 16.23 3.45
C LYS A 305 4.64 15.93 2.77
N ASN A 306 5.62 16.83 2.91
CA ASN A 306 6.95 16.64 2.34
C ASN A 306 7.65 15.36 2.86
N ARG A 307 7.48 15.05 4.15
CA ARG A 307 8.02 13.82 4.78
C ARG A 307 7.27 12.55 4.37
N ASN A 308 6.08 12.69 3.83
CA ASN A 308 5.21 11.59 3.41
C ASN A 308 4.89 11.66 1.90
N LYS A 309 5.78 12.28 1.10
CA LYS A 309 5.58 12.49 -0.34
C LYS A 309 5.26 11.19 -1.10
N LEU A 310 5.94 10.08 -0.75
CA LEU A 310 5.73 8.78 -1.41
C LEU A 310 4.43 8.14 -0.95
N ASP A 311 4.12 8.25 0.34
CA ASP A 311 2.85 7.78 0.90
C ASP A 311 1.66 8.51 0.24
N ILE A 312 1.79 9.82 -0.03
CA ILE A 312 0.77 10.62 -0.72
C ILE A 312 0.56 10.14 -2.14
N GLU A 313 1.64 9.92 -2.89
CA GLU A 313 1.53 9.43 -4.26
C GLU A 313 0.97 7.99 -4.32
N LEU A 314 1.44 7.11 -3.43
CA LEU A 314 0.94 5.74 -3.29
C LEU A 314 -0.55 5.73 -2.91
N TYR A 315 -0.96 6.57 -1.95
CA TYR A 315 -2.34 6.61 -1.50
C TYR A 315 -3.28 7.13 -2.58
N LYS A 316 -2.87 8.16 -3.34
CA LYS A 316 -3.63 8.63 -4.51
C LYS A 316 -3.85 7.50 -5.52
N PHE A 317 -2.78 6.79 -5.88
CA PHE A 317 -2.85 5.63 -6.77
C PHE A 317 -3.78 4.54 -6.21
N ALA A 318 -3.67 4.24 -4.91
CA ALA A 318 -4.46 3.19 -4.27
C ALA A 318 -5.95 3.54 -4.21
N VAL A 319 -6.31 4.82 -4.03
CA VAL A 319 -7.72 5.27 -4.08
C VAL A 319 -8.30 5.06 -5.48
N GLU A 320 -7.59 5.48 -6.53
CA GLU A 320 -8.02 5.29 -7.92
C GLU A 320 -8.22 3.80 -8.25
N LEU A 321 -7.27 2.94 -7.87
CA LEU A 321 -7.38 1.49 -8.05
C LEU A 321 -8.53 0.89 -7.22
N PHE A 322 -8.72 1.35 -5.98
CA PHE A 322 -9.80 0.88 -5.12
C PHE A 322 -11.17 1.20 -5.72
N ASP A 323 -11.36 2.41 -6.26
CA ASP A 323 -12.61 2.80 -6.93
C ASP A 323 -12.89 1.95 -8.16
N GLN A 324 -11.89 1.72 -9.01
CA GLN A 324 -12.03 0.83 -10.17
C GLN A 324 -12.47 -0.58 -9.76
N ARG A 325 -11.84 -1.16 -8.72
CA ARG A 325 -12.20 -2.49 -8.21
C ARG A 325 -13.60 -2.52 -7.61
N LEU A 326 -13.97 -1.49 -6.86
CA LEU A 326 -15.28 -1.37 -6.24
C LEU A 326 -16.40 -1.24 -7.29
N GLU A 327 -16.21 -0.40 -8.30
CA GLU A 327 -17.14 -0.25 -9.41
C GLU A 327 -17.31 -1.56 -10.17
N GLN A 328 -16.20 -2.22 -10.52
CA GLN A 328 -16.25 -3.52 -11.19
C GLN A 328 -16.98 -4.58 -10.36
N ALA A 329 -16.73 -4.65 -9.04
CA ALA A 329 -17.41 -5.57 -8.14
C ALA A 329 -18.92 -5.32 -8.10
N LYS A 330 -19.34 -4.04 -8.02
CA LYS A 330 -20.75 -3.63 -8.03
C LYS A 330 -21.43 -3.97 -9.37
N MET A 331 -20.76 -3.70 -10.50
CA MET A 331 -21.28 -4.05 -11.83
C MET A 331 -21.49 -5.55 -11.97
N ASN A 332 -20.52 -6.36 -11.54
CA ASN A 332 -20.60 -7.81 -11.63
C ASN A 332 -21.70 -8.40 -10.73
N MET A 333 -21.93 -7.83 -9.54
CA MET A 333 -23.04 -8.26 -8.66
C MET A 333 -24.42 -7.91 -9.21
N ASN A 334 -24.56 -6.81 -9.96
CA ASN A 334 -25.86 -6.44 -10.55
C ASN A 334 -26.21 -7.27 -11.80
N GLN A 335 -25.24 -7.99 -12.37
CA GLN A 335 -25.41 -8.85 -13.55
C GLN A 335 -25.61 -10.33 -13.20
N SER A 336 -25.30 -10.72 -11.96
CA SER A 336 -25.52 -12.06 -11.40
C SER A 336 -26.86 -12.14 -10.68
#